data_AF-A0A350WMQ4-F1
#
_entry.id   AF-A0A350WMQ4-F1
#
_cell.length_a   1.000
_cell.length_b   1.000
_cell.length_c   1.000
_cell.angle_alpha   90.00
_cell.angle_beta   90.00
_cell.angle_gamma   90.00
#
_symmetry.space_group_name_H-M   'P 1'
#
loop_
_entity.id
_entity.type
_entity.pdbx_description
1 polymer ?
#
loop_
_entity_poly.entity_id
_entity_poly.type
_entity_poly.pdbx_seq_one_letter_code
_entity_poly.pdbx_strand_id
1 'polypeptide(L)'
;MELSTSAEKRKRISYGMTLLVAGLLIYLLFGLTTQAGVSTTFGLNLAGSQAIEVSDLVVPAQLTVNLMAAIAAFAGAYQLAKGIRSTGWLIGILAVTFVIAFLTWAAQDKSFNLTGMLGSSLVRATPIALAALCGVISERSAVINIGIEGIMLMSAQTAVVTATVSGNLYVGLIAAILVGALVAAFHAYLVIRFKVDQVVSGVAINIFGTGFTSFISSRFLQKATDALNNSGTFPIISIPGLSKIPILGPVLFENNIVIYLMILLVVVMHIMLFYTPWGLRTRAV
;
A
#
# COMPACT_ATOMS: atom_id res chain seq x y z
N MET A 1 22.93 -8.95 34.89
CA MET A 1 23.77 -8.45 33.77
C MET A 1 24.03 -9.54 32.71
N GLU A 2 24.05 -10.84 33.05
CA GLU A 2 24.27 -11.95 32.09
C GLU A 2 23.10 -12.29 31.15
N LEU A 3 21.84 -11.95 31.51
CA LEU A 3 20.69 -12.26 30.65
C LEU A 3 20.69 -11.46 29.34
N SER A 4 21.26 -10.24 29.32
CA SER A 4 21.30 -9.37 28.13
C SER A 4 22.26 -9.89 27.07
N THR A 5 23.40 -10.47 27.45
CA THR A 5 24.42 -10.97 26.51
C THR A 5 23.94 -12.23 25.78
N SER A 6 23.13 -13.07 26.43
CA SER A 6 22.54 -14.26 25.81
C SER A 6 21.49 -13.92 24.75
N ALA A 7 20.69 -12.87 24.98
CA ALA A 7 19.65 -12.43 24.06
C ALA A 7 20.25 -11.73 22.83
N GLU A 8 21.27 -10.90 23.03
CA GLU A 8 22.01 -10.26 21.93
C GLU A 8 22.75 -11.29 21.06
N LYS A 9 23.36 -12.29 21.68
CA LYS A 9 23.99 -13.41 20.96
C LYS A 9 22.97 -14.19 20.13
N ARG A 10 21.79 -14.50 20.68
CA ARG A 10 20.69 -15.15 19.94
C ARG A 10 20.20 -14.30 18.77
N LYS A 11 19.99 -13.00 18.96
CA LYS A 11 19.58 -12.08 17.88
C LYS A 11 20.64 -12.05 16.77
N ARG A 12 21.92 -11.93 17.15
CA ARG A 12 23.03 -11.93 16.18
C ARG A 12 23.05 -13.21 15.34
N ILE A 13 22.92 -14.37 15.98
CA ILE A 13 22.90 -15.67 15.29
C ILE A 13 21.66 -15.79 14.40
N SER A 14 20.48 -15.46 14.92
CA SER A 14 19.22 -15.57 14.18
C SER A 14 19.21 -14.70 12.93
N TYR A 15 19.51 -13.40 13.04
CA TYR A 15 19.54 -12.52 11.86
C TYR A 15 20.64 -12.88 10.87
N GLY A 16 21.82 -13.30 11.35
CA GLY A 16 22.91 -13.73 10.48
C GLY A 16 22.57 -14.99 9.70
N MET A 17 21.95 -15.97 10.36
CA MET A 17 21.41 -17.18 9.72
C MET A 17 20.33 -16.84 8.69
N THR A 18 19.37 -15.98 9.03
CA THR A 18 18.29 -15.59 8.10
C THR A 18 18.85 -14.95 6.82
N LEU A 19 19.82 -14.05 6.93
CA LEU A 19 20.47 -13.43 5.78
C LEU A 19 21.27 -14.42 4.93
N LEU A 20 21.99 -15.35 5.57
CA LEU A 20 22.71 -16.42 4.85
C LEU A 20 21.75 -17.33 4.09
N VAL A 21 20.69 -17.79 4.76
CA VAL A 21 19.65 -18.63 4.15
C VAL A 21 18.96 -17.88 3.02
N ALA A 22 18.65 -16.59 3.20
CA ALA A 22 18.08 -15.78 2.16
C ALA A 22 19.01 -15.62 0.95
N GLY A 23 20.31 -15.36 1.17
CA GLY A 23 21.30 -15.31 0.09
C GLY A 23 21.40 -16.63 -0.67
N LEU A 24 21.41 -17.75 0.04
CA LEU A 24 21.36 -19.08 -0.58
C LEU A 24 20.08 -19.31 -1.38
N LEU A 25 18.91 -18.94 -0.83
CA LEU A 25 17.63 -19.06 -1.53
C LEU A 25 17.56 -18.17 -2.77
N ILE A 26 18.06 -16.93 -2.72
CA ILE A 26 18.15 -16.05 -3.88
C ILE A 26 18.99 -16.72 -4.99
N TYR A 27 20.14 -17.30 -4.63
CA TYR A 27 20.97 -18.01 -5.60
C TYR A 27 20.29 -19.25 -6.18
N LEU A 28 19.70 -20.10 -5.32
CA LEU A 28 19.08 -21.35 -5.75
C LEU A 28 17.80 -21.12 -6.57
N LEU A 29 16.96 -20.17 -6.17
CA LEU A 29 15.67 -19.92 -6.83
C LEU A 29 15.82 -19.05 -8.07
N PHE A 30 16.64 -18.00 -8.00
CA PHE A 30 16.76 -17.00 -9.07
C PHE A 30 18.08 -17.13 -9.83
N GLY A 31 19.21 -17.28 -9.13
CA GLY A 31 20.54 -17.34 -9.76
C GLY A 31 20.70 -18.51 -10.72
N LEU A 32 20.31 -19.72 -10.31
CA LEU A 32 20.38 -20.94 -11.13
C LEU A 32 19.39 -20.96 -12.29
N THR A 33 18.30 -20.20 -12.21
CA THR A 33 17.23 -20.17 -13.22
C THR A 33 17.32 -18.96 -14.16
N THR A 34 18.27 -18.05 -13.92
CA THR A 34 18.52 -16.90 -14.79
C THR A 34 19.43 -17.30 -15.96
N GLN A 35 19.02 -16.99 -17.18
CA GLN A 35 19.81 -17.31 -18.38
C GLN A 35 21.09 -16.46 -18.46
N ALA A 36 22.16 -17.02 -19.03
CA ALA A 36 23.40 -16.29 -19.25
C ALA A 36 23.29 -15.36 -20.46
N GLY A 37 23.84 -14.15 -20.36
CA GLY A 37 23.89 -13.18 -21.46
C GLY A 37 22.63 -12.35 -21.68
N VAL A 38 21.52 -12.63 -20.97
CA VAL A 38 20.31 -11.80 -21.03
C VAL A 38 20.41 -10.60 -20.08
N SER A 39 19.80 -9.49 -20.49
CA SER A 39 19.70 -8.27 -19.70
C SER A 39 18.26 -8.01 -19.28
N THR A 40 18.10 -7.29 -18.17
CA THR A 40 16.81 -6.80 -17.68
C THR A 40 16.81 -5.29 -17.82
N THR A 41 15.77 -4.75 -18.47
CA THR A 41 15.62 -3.30 -18.67
C THR A 41 14.56 -2.76 -17.72
N PHE A 42 14.94 -1.90 -16.80
CA PHE A 42 14.01 -1.18 -15.94
C PHE A 42 13.66 0.17 -16.57
N GLY A 43 12.43 0.26 -17.08
CA GLY A 43 11.85 1.48 -17.61
C GLY A 43 11.60 2.49 -16.50
N LEU A 44 12.24 3.66 -16.59
CA LEU A 44 12.16 4.70 -15.56
C LEU A 44 11.19 5.83 -15.94
N ASN A 45 10.69 5.84 -17.17
CA ASN A 45 9.80 6.86 -17.69
C ASN A 45 8.35 6.37 -17.73
N LEU A 46 7.42 7.25 -17.37
CA LEU A 46 5.99 6.98 -17.48
C LEU A 46 5.43 7.68 -18.72
N ALA A 47 4.75 6.93 -19.59
CA ALA A 47 4.18 7.46 -20.81
C ALA A 47 3.14 8.57 -20.50
N GLY A 48 3.27 9.71 -21.15
CA GLY A 48 2.37 10.87 -20.97
C GLY A 48 2.69 11.75 -19.74
N SER A 49 3.77 11.45 -19.01
CA SER A 49 4.24 12.28 -17.89
C SER A 49 4.97 13.54 -18.34
N GLN A 50 4.97 14.59 -17.51
CA GLN A 50 5.76 15.81 -17.70
C GLN A 50 7.19 15.69 -17.11
N ALA A 51 7.53 14.52 -16.56
CA ALA A 51 8.84 14.25 -16.00
C ALA A 51 9.96 14.35 -17.02
N ILE A 52 11.14 14.81 -16.57
CA ILE A 52 12.35 14.79 -17.40
C ILE A 52 12.70 13.33 -17.70
N GLU A 53 12.83 13.00 -18.98
CA GLU A 53 13.17 11.65 -19.43
C GLU A 53 14.60 11.29 -19.01
N VAL A 54 14.74 10.08 -18.47
CA VAL A 54 16.03 9.52 -18.05
C VAL A 54 16.27 8.20 -18.77
N SER A 55 17.52 7.87 -19.06
CA SER A 55 17.85 6.60 -19.71
C SER A 55 17.41 5.42 -18.84
N ASP A 56 16.81 4.41 -19.49
CA ASP A 56 16.40 3.20 -18.80
C ASP A 56 17.59 2.49 -18.16
N LEU A 57 17.34 1.88 -17.00
CA LEU A 57 18.37 1.15 -16.27
C LEU A 57 18.45 -0.28 -16.80
N VAL A 58 19.47 -0.54 -17.61
CA VAL A 58 19.76 -1.88 -18.15
C VAL A 58 20.79 -2.57 -17.27
N VAL A 59 20.45 -3.73 -16.73
CA VAL A 59 21.35 -4.52 -15.89
C VAL A 59 21.52 -5.94 -16.45
N PRO A 60 22.74 -6.52 -16.45
CA PRO A 60 22.91 -7.92 -16.82
C PRO A 60 22.24 -8.81 -15.77
N ALA A 61 21.28 -9.64 -16.19
CA ALA A 61 20.36 -10.29 -15.27
C ALA A 61 21.08 -11.27 -14.34
N GLN A 62 21.86 -12.18 -14.93
CA GLN A 62 22.57 -13.24 -14.19
C GLN A 62 23.60 -12.66 -13.21
N LEU A 63 24.37 -11.66 -13.65
CA LEU A 63 25.37 -11.00 -12.81
C LEU A 63 24.69 -10.32 -11.62
N THR A 64 23.63 -9.57 -11.86
CA THR A 64 22.93 -8.79 -10.83
C THR A 64 22.31 -9.71 -9.77
N VAL A 65 21.64 -10.78 -10.18
CA VAL A 65 21.03 -11.76 -9.25
C VAL A 65 22.09 -12.43 -8.40
N ASN A 66 23.19 -12.88 -9.01
CA ASN A 66 24.29 -13.52 -8.28
C ASN A 66 25.00 -12.56 -7.33
N LEU A 67 25.18 -11.30 -7.72
CA LEU A 67 25.73 -10.26 -6.85
C LEU A 67 24.82 -9.99 -5.65
N MET A 68 23.49 -9.90 -5.85
CA MET A 68 22.55 -9.72 -4.75
C MET A 68 22.56 -10.90 -3.78
N ALA A 69 22.64 -12.14 -4.29
CA ALA A 69 22.81 -13.34 -3.47
C ALA A 69 24.10 -13.29 -2.63
N ALA A 70 25.23 -12.92 -3.27
CA ALA A 70 26.52 -12.80 -2.61
C ALA A 70 26.53 -11.70 -1.54
N ILE A 71 25.90 -10.55 -1.80
CA ILE A 71 25.78 -9.46 -0.81
C ILE A 71 24.95 -9.91 0.40
N ALA A 72 23.82 -10.58 0.18
CA ALA A 72 22.99 -11.10 1.27
C ALA A 72 23.75 -12.14 2.11
N ALA A 73 24.44 -13.09 1.47
CA ALA A 73 25.24 -14.10 2.13
C ALA A 73 26.42 -13.49 2.91
N PHE A 74 27.12 -12.52 2.31
CA PHE A 74 28.22 -11.81 2.95
C PHE A 74 27.74 -11.00 4.16
N ALA A 75 26.62 -10.28 4.04
CA ALA A 75 26.02 -9.54 5.16
C ALA A 75 25.61 -10.49 6.30
N GLY A 76 25.08 -11.67 5.98
CA GLY A 76 24.76 -12.71 6.96
C GLY A 76 26.01 -13.27 7.65
N ALA A 77 27.07 -13.59 6.89
CA ALA A 77 28.35 -14.02 7.45
C ALA A 77 29.00 -12.94 8.34
N TYR A 78 28.95 -11.68 7.90
CA TYR A 78 29.44 -10.54 8.67
C TYR A 78 28.64 -10.34 9.97
N GLN A 79 27.32 -10.51 9.92
CA GLN A 79 26.46 -10.49 11.11
C GLN A 79 26.85 -11.60 12.08
N LEU A 80 27.15 -12.81 11.60
CA LEU A 80 27.63 -13.90 12.45
C LEU A 80 29.04 -13.65 13.00
N ALA A 81 29.93 -12.98 12.28
CA ALA A 81 31.34 -12.79 12.66
C ALA A 81 31.62 -11.56 13.53
N LYS A 82 31.05 -10.40 13.20
CA LYS A 82 31.27 -9.13 13.93
C LYS A 82 30.01 -8.56 14.57
N GLY A 83 28.84 -8.83 14.00
CA GLY A 83 27.55 -8.38 14.52
C GLY A 83 27.27 -6.89 14.26
N ILE A 84 26.17 -6.62 13.56
CA ILE A 84 25.58 -5.30 13.35
C ILE A 84 24.51 -5.10 14.42
N ARG A 85 24.59 -3.96 15.12
CA ARG A 85 23.70 -3.63 16.24
C ARG A 85 22.29 -3.22 15.82
N SER A 86 22.14 -2.63 14.63
CA SER A 86 20.86 -2.14 14.14
C SER A 86 20.11 -3.22 13.36
N THR A 87 19.00 -3.67 13.93
CA THR A 87 18.06 -4.59 13.26
C THR A 87 17.50 -4.00 11.96
N GLY A 88 17.27 -2.69 11.93
CA GLY A 88 16.69 -2.01 10.76
C GLY A 88 17.58 -2.14 9.52
N TRP A 89 18.89 -2.00 9.69
CA TRP A 89 19.84 -2.19 8.58
C TRP A 89 19.84 -3.62 8.04
N LEU A 90 19.69 -4.63 8.91
CA LEU A 90 19.66 -6.04 8.49
C LEU A 90 18.40 -6.37 7.68
N ILE A 91 17.23 -5.89 8.14
CA ILE A 91 15.97 -6.04 7.42
C ILE A 91 16.03 -5.28 6.08
N GLY A 92 16.63 -4.08 6.07
CA GLY A 92 16.82 -3.29 4.85
C GLY A 92 17.69 -4.00 3.81
N ILE A 93 18.84 -4.53 4.22
CA ILE A 93 19.73 -5.31 3.32
C ILE A 93 19.00 -6.52 2.76
N LEU A 94 18.30 -7.29 3.62
CA LEU A 94 17.53 -8.45 3.20
C LEU A 94 16.47 -8.06 2.16
N ALA A 95 15.67 -7.03 2.45
CA ALA A 95 14.60 -6.58 1.56
C ALA A 95 15.14 -6.08 0.22
N VAL A 96 16.18 -5.24 0.23
CA VAL A 96 16.76 -4.65 -0.99
C VAL A 96 17.37 -5.74 -1.87
N THR A 97 18.20 -6.61 -1.30
CA THR A 97 18.84 -7.71 -2.07
C THR A 97 17.81 -8.66 -2.64
N PHE A 98 16.80 -9.05 -1.86
CA PHE A 98 15.73 -9.92 -2.33
C PHE A 98 14.90 -9.27 -3.44
N VAL A 99 14.45 -8.02 -3.25
CA VAL A 99 13.60 -7.32 -4.22
C VAL A 99 14.34 -7.09 -5.53
N ILE A 100 15.59 -6.62 -5.50
CA ILE A 100 16.37 -6.40 -6.73
C ILE A 100 16.60 -7.74 -7.45
N ALA A 101 16.99 -8.79 -6.73
CA ALA A 101 17.21 -10.10 -7.34
C ALA A 101 15.91 -10.66 -7.95
N PHE A 102 14.81 -10.60 -7.20
CA PHE A 102 13.50 -11.06 -7.66
C PHE A 102 13.03 -10.31 -8.89
N LEU A 103 13.07 -8.97 -8.88
CA LEU A 103 12.63 -8.15 -10.01
C LEU A 103 13.50 -8.36 -11.24
N THR A 104 14.82 -8.46 -11.05
CA THR A 104 15.75 -8.72 -12.15
C THR A 104 15.48 -10.07 -12.81
N TRP A 105 15.28 -11.10 -12.00
CA TRP A 105 14.93 -12.44 -12.46
C TRP A 105 13.56 -12.49 -13.14
N ALA A 106 12.54 -11.88 -12.53
CA ALA A 106 11.17 -11.89 -13.03
C ALA A 106 11.03 -11.15 -14.37
N ALA A 107 11.85 -10.14 -14.61
CA ALA A 107 11.89 -9.36 -15.83
C ALA A 107 13.06 -9.72 -16.76
N GLN A 108 13.70 -10.88 -16.59
CA GLN A 108 14.80 -11.31 -17.47
C GLN A 108 14.35 -11.33 -18.94
N ASP A 109 15.18 -10.79 -19.83
CA ASP A 109 14.93 -10.67 -21.27
C ASP A 109 13.69 -9.81 -21.63
N LYS A 110 13.25 -8.96 -20.72
CA LYS A 110 12.07 -8.09 -20.88
C LYS A 110 12.33 -6.68 -20.34
N SER A 111 11.48 -5.75 -20.78
CA SER A 111 11.37 -4.42 -20.19
C SER A 111 10.33 -4.39 -19.07
N PHE A 112 10.68 -3.83 -17.92
CA PHE A 112 9.79 -3.66 -16.77
C PHE A 112 9.61 -2.18 -16.45
N ASN A 113 8.38 -1.65 -16.56
CA ASN A 113 8.12 -0.25 -16.21
C ASN A 113 8.04 -0.06 -14.68
N LEU A 114 9.16 0.34 -14.09
CA LEU A 114 9.31 0.50 -12.65
C LEU A 114 8.47 1.67 -12.14
N THR A 115 8.51 2.81 -12.84
CA THR A 115 7.77 4.02 -12.46
C THR A 115 6.26 3.79 -12.52
N GLY A 116 5.78 3.12 -13.58
CA GLY A 116 4.38 2.73 -13.72
C GLY A 116 3.92 1.74 -12.65
N MET A 117 4.78 0.76 -12.28
CA MET A 117 4.48 -0.12 -11.15
C MET A 117 4.30 0.70 -9.88
N LEU A 118 5.26 1.57 -9.53
CA LEU A 118 5.19 2.39 -8.31
C LEU A 118 3.94 3.28 -8.27
N GLY A 119 3.60 3.93 -9.39
CA GLY A 119 2.37 4.72 -9.52
C GLY A 119 1.12 3.85 -9.32
N SER A 120 1.07 2.67 -9.95
CA SER A 120 -0.06 1.75 -9.79
C SER A 120 -0.20 1.21 -8.36
N SER A 121 0.92 1.00 -7.67
CA SER A 121 0.94 0.60 -6.26
C SER A 121 0.34 1.70 -5.39
N LEU A 122 0.66 2.97 -5.64
CA LEU A 122 0.09 4.10 -4.90
C LEU A 122 -1.42 4.21 -5.11
N VAL A 123 -1.89 4.08 -6.35
CA VAL A 123 -3.33 4.09 -6.68
C VAL A 123 -4.07 2.97 -5.92
N ARG A 124 -3.52 1.76 -5.90
CA ARG A 124 -4.12 0.61 -5.20
C ARG A 124 -4.03 0.72 -3.67
N ALA A 125 -2.96 1.32 -3.15
CA ALA A 125 -2.78 1.52 -1.71
C ALA A 125 -3.70 2.60 -1.16
N THR A 126 -4.10 3.59 -1.97
CA THR A 126 -4.91 4.75 -1.56
C THR A 126 -6.20 4.38 -0.81
N PRO A 127 -7.11 3.51 -1.31
CA PRO A 127 -8.32 3.14 -0.58
C PRO A 127 -8.01 2.43 0.75
N ILE A 128 -6.97 1.60 0.79
CA ILE A 128 -6.55 0.89 2.00
C ILE A 128 -5.96 1.87 3.02
N ALA A 129 -5.18 2.86 2.56
CA ALA A 129 -4.63 3.90 3.42
C ALA A 129 -5.73 4.77 4.05
N LEU A 130 -6.74 5.17 3.27
CA LEU A 130 -7.89 5.90 3.78
C LEU A 130 -8.69 5.07 4.80
N ALA A 131 -8.87 3.77 4.55
CA ALA A 131 -9.49 2.86 5.50
C ALA A 131 -8.65 2.70 6.78
N ALA A 132 -7.33 2.59 6.65
CA ALA A 132 -6.43 2.52 7.79
C ALA A 132 -6.52 3.79 8.67
N LEU A 133 -6.68 4.99 8.08
CA LEU A 133 -6.90 6.21 8.86
C LEU A 133 -8.19 6.14 9.70
N CYS A 134 -9.27 5.62 9.12
CA CYS A 134 -10.50 5.37 9.88
C CYS A 134 -10.25 4.38 11.03
N GLY A 135 -9.57 3.26 10.75
CA GLY A 135 -9.19 2.27 11.76
C GLY A 135 -8.37 2.85 12.91
N VAL A 136 -7.36 3.68 12.60
CA VAL A 136 -6.53 4.35 13.61
C VAL A 136 -7.36 5.24 14.54
N ILE A 137 -8.33 6.00 14.01
CA ILE A 137 -9.21 6.84 14.84
C ILE A 137 -10.11 5.96 15.71
N SER A 138 -10.70 4.92 15.13
CA SER A 138 -11.59 3.99 15.81
C SER A 138 -10.86 3.29 16.98
N GLU A 139 -9.69 2.71 16.73
CA GLU A 139 -8.87 2.04 17.74
C GLU A 139 -8.43 3.01 18.85
N ARG A 140 -8.02 4.23 18.50
CA ARG A 140 -7.66 5.24 19.50
C ARG A 140 -8.84 5.70 20.33
N SER A 141 -10.07 5.54 19.86
CA SER A 141 -11.30 5.89 20.58
C SER A 141 -11.92 4.69 21.32
N ALA A 142 -11.19 3.58 21.45
CA ALA A 142 -11.67 2.31 22.02
C ALA A 142 -12.93 1.73 21.34
N VAL A 143 -13.08 2.00 20.04
CA VAL A 143 -14.13 1.41 19.21
C VAL A 143 -13.48 0.56 18.13
N ILE A 144 -13.65 -0.75 18.21
CA ILE A 144 -13.16 -1.70 17.22
C ILE A 144 -14.11 -1.68 16.02
N ASN A 145 -13.64 -1.19 14.87
CA ASN A 145 -14.45 -1.12 13.64
C ASN A 145 -14.04 -2.22 12.65
N ILE A 146 -14.49 -3.45 12.89
CA ILE A 146 -14.32 -4.57 11.95
C ILE A 146 -15.19 -4.39 10.70
N GLY A 147 -16.26 -3.60 10.78
CA GLY A 147 -17.21 -3.34 9.70
C GLY A 147 -16.70 -2.45 8.57
N ILE A 148 -15.42 -2.06 8.59
CA ILE A 148 -14.86 -1.07 7.66
C ILE A 148 -14.92 -1.53 6.19
N GLU A 149 -14.77 -2.82 5.94
CA GLU A 149 -14.81 -3.39 4.59
C GLU A 149 -16.21 -3.23 3.97
N GLY A 150 -17.26 -3.54 4.73
CA GLY A 150 -18.65 -3.32 4.32
C GLY A 150 -18.96 -1.85 4.06
N ILE A 151 -18.45 -0.96 4.91
CA ILE A 151 -18.56 0.50 4.72
C ILE A 151 -17.87 0.93 3.42
N MET A 152 -16.66 0.44 3.15
CA MET A 152 -15.93 0.73 1.91
C MET A 152 -16.72 0.26 0.68
N LEU A 153 -17.21 -0.98 0.68
CA LEU A 153 -17.96 -1.55 -0.44
C LEU A 153 -19.21 -0.73 -0.76
N MET A 154 -20.03 -0.44 0.26
CA MET A 154 -21.26 0.35 0.08
C MET A 154 -20.95 1.76 -0.41
N SER A 155 -19.95 2.42 0.17
CA SER A 155 -19.55 3.78 -0.21
C SER A 155 -19.00 3.83 -1.65
N ALA A 156 -18.17 2.86 -2.04
CA ALA A 156 -17.60 2.78 -3.38
C ALA A 156 -18.67 2.56 -4.45
N GLN A 157 -19.61 1.64 -4.21
CA GLN A 157 -20.73 1.41 -5.12
C GLN A 157 -21.60 2.66 -5.25
N THR A 158 -21.93 3.32 -4.14
CA THR A 158 -22.69 4.57 -4.18
C THR A 158 -21.94 5.64 -4.99
N ALA A 159 -20.63 5.79 -4.81
CA ALA A 159 -19.82 6.75 -5.56
C ALA A 159 -19.96 6.54 -7.07
N VAL A 160 -19.78 5.29 -7.53
CA VAL A 160 -19.83 4.97 -8.96
C VAL A 160 -21.22 5.19 -9.53
N VAL A 161 -22.27 4.69 -8.86
CA VAL A 161 -23.65 4.83 -9.35
C VAL A 161 -24.05 6.30 -9.43
N THR A 162 -23.81 7.07 -8.37
CA THR A 162 -24.22 8.48 -8.33
C THR A 162 -23.37 9.36 -9.24
N ALA A 163 -22.07 9.10 -9.39
CA ALA A 163 -21.24 9.79 -10.38
C ALA A 163 -21.68 9.49 -11.81
N THR A 164 -22.04 8.24 -12.12
CA THR A 164 -22.50 7.85 -13.47
C THR A 164 -23.82 8.54 -13.81
N VAL A 165 -24.81 8.45 -12.91
CA VAL A 165 -26.15 9.01 -13.15
C VAL A 165 -26.12 10.54 -13.21
N SER A 166 -25.31 11.19 -12.37
CA SER A 166 -25.19 12.66 -12.37
C SER A 166 -24.27 13.21 -13.45
N GLY A 167 -23.43 12.36 -14.06
CA GLY A 167 -22.33 12.80 -14.93
C GLY A 167 -21.23 13.59 -14.22
N ASN A 168 -21.17 13.56 -12.87
CA ASN A 168 -20.24 14.36 -12.09
C ASN A 168 -19.55 13.54 -10.98
N LEU A 169 -18.24 13.38 -11.10
CA LEU A 169 -17.39 12.65 -10.16
C LEU A 169 -17.42 13.21 -8.73
N TYR A 170 -17.57 14.52 -8.56
CA TYR A 170 -17.63 15.15 -7.24
C TYR A 170 -18.92 14.82 -6.50
N VAL A 171 -20.04 14.67 -7.23
CA VAL A 171 -21.30 14.21 -6.65
C VAL A 171 -21.14 12.79 -6.12
N GLY A 172 -20.47 11.92 -6.88
CA GLY A 172 -20.11 10.57 -6.43
C GLY A 172 -19.25 10.56 -5.18
N LEU A 173 -18.21 11.39 -5.15
CA LEU A 173 -17.33 11.52 -4.00
C LEU A 173 -18.09 11.95 -2.73
N ILE A 174 -18.92 12.98 -2.83
CA ILE A 174 -19.72 13.47 -1.69
C ILE A 174 -20.73 12.39 -1.24
N ALA A 175 -21.41 11.74 -2.19
CA ALA A 175 -22.36 10.67 -1.88
C ALA A 175 -21.68 9.49 -1.16
N ALA A 176 -20.47 9.10 -1.57
CA ALA A 176 -19.69 8.07 -0.88
C ALA A 176 -19.32 8.47 0.55
N ILE A 177 -18.88 9.71 0.76
CA ILE A 177 -18.57 10.23 2.10
C ILE A 177 -19.81 10.18 3.00
N LEU A 178 -20.97 10.60 2.48
CA LEU A 178 -22.23 10.61 3.23
C LEU A 178 -22.71 9.20 3.58
N VAL A 179 -22.67 8.26 2.64
CA VAL A 179 -23.03 6.86 2.91
C VAL A 179 -22.07 6.23 3.91
N GLY A 180 -20.77 6.43 3.76
CA GLY A 180 -19.78 5.93 4.71
C GLY A 180 -20.00 6.48 6.12
N ALA A 181 -20.23 7.79 6.24
CA ALA A 181 -20.54 8.44 7.50
C ALA A 181 -21.85 7.94 8.12
N LEU A 182 -22.88 7.71 7.31
CA LEU A 182 -24.18 7.22 7.77
C LEU A 182 -24.08 5.79 8.31
N VAL A 183 -23.41 4.89 7.59
CA VAL A 183 -23.22 3.50 8.04
C VAL A 183 -22.33 3.46 9.29
N ALA A 184 -21.26 4.25 9.34
CA ALA A 184 -20.41 4.37 10.52
C ALA A 184 -21.17 4.94 11.73
N ALA A 185 -22.02 5.96 11.52
CA ALA A 185 -22.88 6.52 12.56
C ALA A 185 -23.91 5.51 13.05
N PHE A 186 -24.48 4.70 12.15
CA PHE A 186 -25.37 3.60 12.53
C PHE A 186 -24.65 2.56 13.38
N HIS A 187 -23.43 2.15 13.00
CA HIS A 187 -22.60 1.25 13.81
C HIS A 187 -22.32 1.83 15.20
N ALA A 188 -21.86 3.09 15.26
CA ALA A 188 -21.60 3.78 16.51
C ALA A 188 -22.87 3.88 17.38
N TYR A 189 -24.03 4.13 16.78
CA TYR A 189 -25.31 4.16 17.48
C TYR A 189 -25.66 2.80 18.09
N LEU A 190 -25.51 1.69 17.35
CA LEU A 190 -25.73 0.34 17.90
C LEU A 190 -24.81 0.04 19.08
N VAL A 191 -23.52 0.35 18.95
CA VAL A 191 -22.52 0.05 19.98
C VAL A 191 -22.71 0.93 21.20
N ILE A 192 -22.91 2.24 21.04
CA ILE A 192 -22.96 3.20 22.15
C ILE A 192 -24.33 3.15 22.84
N ARG A 193 -25.42 3.19 22.07
CA ARG A 193 -26.78 3.32 22.63
C ARG A 193 -27.36 1.98 23.09
N PHE A 194 -27.11 0.92 22.31
CA PHE A 194 -27.67 -0.41 22.57
C PHE A 194 -26.66 -1.39 23.16
N LYS A 195 -25.38 -0.98 23.33
CA LYS A 195 -24.32 -1.81 23.91
C LYS A 195 -24.16 -3.15 23.17
N VAL A 196 -24.38 -3.13 21.86
CA VAL A 196 -24.13 -4.29 20.99
C VAL A 196 -22.63 -4.54 20.93
N ASP A 197 -22.25 -5.81 20.91
CA ASP A 197 -20.86 -6.21 20.70
C ASP A 197 -20.32 -5.64 19.37
N GLN A 198 -19.20 -4.93 19.45
CA GLN A 198 -18.58 -4.22 18.33
C GLN A 198 -18.16 -5.17 17.21
N VAL A 199 -17.68 -6.36 17.57
CA VAL A 199 -17.28 -7.40 16.61
C VAL A 199 -18.51 -7.94 15.89
N VAL A 200 -19.57 -8.27 16.63
CA VAL A 200 -20.82 -8.79 16.04
C VAL A 200 -21.45 -7.77 15.10
N SER A 201 -21.59 -6.51 15.52
CA SER A 201 -22.14 -5.46 14.65
C SER A 201 -21.25 -5.20 13.44
N GLY A 202 -19.93 -5.17 13.60
CA GLY A 202 -18.99 -5.00 12.50
C GLY A 202 -19.06 -6.12 11.46
N VAL A 203 -19.07 -7.38 11.91
CA VAL A 203 -19.22 -8.55 11.02
C VAL A 203 -20.57 -8.50 10.29
N ALA A 204 -21.66 -8.13 10.98
CA ALA A 204 -22.96 -7.96 10.34
C ALA A 204 -22.94 -6.90 9.22
N ILE A 205 -22.25 -5.77 9.45
CA ILE A 205 -22.08 -4.72 8.44
C ILE A 205 -21.26 -5.21 7.24
N ASN A 206 -20.21 -6.01 7.46
CA ASN A 206 -19.43 -6.58 6.34
C ASN A 206 -20.26 -7.57 5.51
N ILE A 207 -21.00 -8.46 6.16
CA ILE A 207 -21.87 -9.42 5.48
C ILE A 207 -22.95 -8.67 4.69
N PHE A 208 -23.59 -7.68 5.33
CA PHE A 208 -24.59 -6.85 4.67
C PHE A 208 -24.00 -6.08 3.49
N GLY A 209 -22.86 -5.39 3.67
CA GLY A 209 -22.21 -4.62 2.61
C GLY A 209 -21.81 -5.50 1.42
N THR A 210 -21.23 -6.67 1.68
CA THR A 210 -20.87 -7.64 0.64
C THR A 210 -22.11 -8.16 -0.09
N GLY A 211 -23.14 -8.59 0.63
CA GLY A 211 -24.37 -9.11 0.02
C GLY A 211 -25.14 -8.04 -0.75
N PHE A 212 -25.30 -6.85 -0.16
CA PHE A 212 -25.98 -5.71 -0.77
C PHE A 212 -25.31 -5.26 -2.06
N THR A 213 -23.99 -5.04 -2.03
CA THR A 213 -23.25 -4.63 -3.22
C THR A 213 -23.22 -5.71 -4.30
N SER A 214 -23.07 -6.98 -3.92
CA SER A 214 -23.13 -8.11 -4.87
C SER A 214 -24.50 -8.22 -5.54
N PHE A 215 -25.58 -8.06 -4.77
CA PHE A 215 -26.95 -8.09 -5.30
C PHE A 215 -27.21 -6.91 -6.25
N ILE A 216 -26.89 -5.68 -5.84
CA ILE A 216 -27.10 -4.50 -6.67
C ILE A 216 -26.25 -4.58 -7.95
N SER A 217 -25.00 -5.02 -7.83
CA SER A 217 -24.10 -5.21 -8.97
C SER A 217 -24.66 -6.20 -9.99
N SER A 218 -25.01 -7.42 -9.54
CA SER A 218 -25.50 -8.47 -10.42
C SER A 218 -26.88 -8.18 -11.01
N ARG A 219 -27.77 -7.53 -10.25
CA ARG A 219 -29.13 -7.24 -10.69
C ARG A 219 -29.22 -6.04 -11.62
N PHE A 220 -28.45 -4.98 -11.37
CA PHE A 220 -28.59 -3.69 -12.03
C PHE A 220 -27.33 -3.26 -12.78
N LEU A 221 -26.18 -3.12 -12.09
CA LEU A 221 -25.00 -2.47 -12.68
C LEU A 221 -24.41 -3.26 -13.85
N GLN A 222 -24.33 -4.60 -13.75
CA GLN A 222 -23.81 -5.45 -14.83
C GLN A 222 -24.70 -5.45 -16.08
N LYS A 223 -25.99 -5.17 -15.92
CA LYS A 223 -26.96 -5.13 -17.04
C LYS A 223 -27.01 -3.76 -17.72
N ALA A 224 -26.61 -2.71 -17.01
CA ALA A 224 -26.67 -1.33 -17.45
C ALA A 224 -25.34 -0.61 -17.17
N THR A 225 -24.24 -1.22 -17.60
CA THR A 225 -22.87 -0.76 -17.28
C THR A 225 -22.66 0.70 -17.65
N ASP A 226 -23.04 1.11 -18.85
CA ASP A 226 -22.82 2.49 -19.31
C ASP A 226 -23.68 3.52 -18.54
N ALA A 227 -24.86 3.13 -18.07
CA ALA A 227 -25.79 4.03 -17.40
C ALA A 227 -25.59 4.08 -15.87
N LEU A 228 -25.04 3.03 -15.25
CA LEU A 228 -24.96 2.90 -13.80
C LEU A 228 -23.56 2.56 -13.25
N ASN A 229 -22.61 2.18 -14.11
CA ASN A 229 -21.29 1.69 -13.68
C ASN A 229 -20.13 2.23 -14.55
N ASN A 230 -20.31 3.41 -15.15
CA ASN A 230 -19.33 4.05 -16.01
C ASN A 230 -19.12 5.51 -15.59
N SER A 231 -18.60 5.70 -14.37
CA SER A 231 -18.41 7.03 -13.80
C SER A 231 -17.26 7.81 -14.43
N GLY A 232 -16.35 7.15 -15.15
CA GLY A 232 -15.04 7.68 -15.49
C GLY A 232 -14.10 7.77 -14.27
N THR A 233 -12.98 8.48 -14.44
CA THR A 233 -11.95 8.67 -13.41
C THR A 233 -11.65 10.15 -13.23
N PHE A 234 -11.27 10.55 -12.01
CA PHE A 234 -10.82 11.92 -11.77
C PHE A 234 -9.63 12.28 -12.67
N PRO A 235 -9.59 13.51 -13.21
CA PRO A 235 -8.48 13.94 -14.03
C PRO A 235 -7.19 13.96 -13.22
N ILE A 236 -6.07 13.71 -13.91
CA ILE A 236 -4.74 13.79 -13.32
C ILE A 236 -4.37 15.27 -13.18
N ILE A 237 -3.95 15.65 -11.98
CA ILE A 237 -3.51 17.02 -11.68
C ILE A 237 -1.99 16.97 -11.44
N SER A 238 -1.25 17.70 -12.27
CA SER A 238 0.20 17.81 -12.18
C SER A 238 0.60 19.02 -11.33
N ILE A 239 1.43 18.83 -10.31
CA ILE A 239 1.94 19.95 -9.49
C ILE A 239 3.13 20.60 -10.23
N PRO A 240 3.03 21.89 -10.60
CA PRO A 240 4.09 22.55 -11.37
C PRO A 240 5.45 22.48 -10.68
N GLY A 241 6.50 22.19 -11.47
CA GLY A 241 7.88 22.06 -10.98
C GLY A 241 8.17 20.67 -10.40
N LEU A 242 7.38 20.21 -9.42
CA LEU A 242 7.59 18.90 -8.77
C LEU A 242 7.25 17.71 -9.68
N SER A 243 6.31 17.87 -10.61
CA SER A 243 5.99 16.85 -11.63
C SER A 243 7.19 16.52 -12.55
N LYS A 244 8.16 17.42 -12.68
CA LYS A 244 9.32 17.25 -13.56
C LYS A 244 10.39 16.29 -13.02
N ILE A 245 10.34 15.93 -11.73
CA ILE A 245 11.35 15.09 -11.09
C ILE A 245 11.26 13.67 -11.67
N PRO A 246 12.36 13.08 -12.20
CA PRO A 246 12.33 11.70 -12.72
C PRO A 246 11.87 10.71 -11.67
N ILE A 247 11.05 9.73 -12.06
CA ILE A 247 10.46 8.67 -11.22
C ILE A 247 9.50 9.21 -10.13
N LEU A 248 9.94 10.13 -9.27
CA LEU A 248 9.13 10.66 -8.16
C LEU A 248 8.02 11.62 -8.61
N GLY A 249 8.28 12.45 -9.63
CA GLY A 249 7.31 13.34 -10.27
C GLY A 249 6.03 12.60 -10.68
N PRO A 250 6.13 11.61 -11.58
CA PRO A 250 4.98 10.83 -12.05
C PRO A 250 4.32 10.03 -10.92
N VAL A 251 5.09 9.51 -9.96
CA VAL A 251 4.56 8.66 -8.89
C VAL A 251 3.80 9.47 -7.84
N LEU A 252 4.27 10.66 -7.45
CA LEU A 252 3.69 11.43 -6.33
C LEU A 252 2.98 12.70 -6.78
N PHE A 253 3.45 13.37 -7.83
CA PHE A 253 3.05 14.73 -8.20
C PHE A 253 2.25 14.82 -9.51
N GLU A 254 1.88 13.68 -10.10
CA GLU A 254 0.97 13.55 -11.24
C GLU A 254 -0.16 12.57 -10.91
N ASN A 255 -0.97 12.92 -9.92
CA ASN A 255 -2.04 12.05 -9.43
C ASN A 255 -3.42 12.71 -9.47
N ASN A 256 -4.46 11.91 -9.23
CA ASN A 256 -5.81 12.41 -9.07
C ASN A 256 -6.03 13.04 -7.68
N ILE A 257 -7.13 13.79 -7.55
CA ILE A 257 -7.47 14.51 -6.32
C ILE A 257 -7.63 13.60 -5.09
N VAL A 258 -8.06 12.35 -5.25
CA VAL A 258 -8.29 11.42 -4.13
C VAL A 258 -6.97 10.99 -3.50
N ILE A 259 -5.92 10.80 -4.30
CA ILE A 259 -4.57 10.46 -3.81
C ILE A 259 -3.98 11.65 -3.04
N TYR A 260 -4.10 12.87 -3.57
CA TYR A 260 -3.66 14.06 -2.84
C TYR A 260 -4.43 14.27 -1.55
N LEU A 261 -5.75 14.03 -1.56
CA LEU A 261 -6.57 14.08 -0.36
C LEU A 261 -6.12 13.02 0.65
N MET A 262 -5.78 11.81 0.23
CA MET A 262 -5.24 10.78 1.11
C MET A 262 -3.93 11.24 1.77
N ILE A 263 -2.97 11.75 1.00
CA ILE A 263 -1.70 12.26 1.56
C ILE A 263 -1.96 13.40 2.56
N LEU A 264 -2.82 14.35 2.19
CA LEU A 264 -3.22 15.45 3.06
C LEU A 264 -3.86 14.93 4.35
N LEU A 265 -4.80 13.99 4.25
CA LEU A 265 -5.49 13.41 5.40
C LEU A 265 -4.52 12.66 6.32
N VAL A 266 -3.53 11.94 5.78
CA VAL A 266 -2.49 11.31 6.61
C VAL A 266 -1.76 12.34 7.46
N VAL A 267 -1.31 13.45 6.84
CA VAL A 267 -0.59 14.53 7.54
C VAL A 267 -1.51 15.22 8.56
N VAL A 268 -2.73 15.57 8.15
CA VAL A 268 -3.71 16.21 9.03
C VAL A 268 -4.04 15.31 10.22
N MET A 269 -4.27 14.01 10.00
CA MET A 269 -4.56 13.07 11.07
C MET A 269 -3.38 12.89 12.03
N HIS A 270 -2.15 12.86 11.52
CA HIS A 270 -0.95 12.85 12.35
C HIS A 270 -0.90 14.09 13.27
N ILE A 271 -1.11 15.28 12.70
CA ILE A 271 -1.14 16.53 13.48
C ILE A 271 -2.28 16.50 14.51
N MET A 272 -3.48 16.14 14.09
CA MET A 272 -4.66 16.11 14.95
C MET A 272 -4.50 15.14 16.12
N LEU A 273 -3.99 13.93 15.91
CA LEU A 273 -3.89 12.91 16.97
C LEU A 273 -2.74 13.17 17.95
N PHE A 274 -1.62 13.73 17.49
CA PHE A 274 -0.41 13.86 18.30
C PHE A 274 -0.16 15.26 18.84
N TYR A 275 -0.71 16.30 18.21
CA TYR A 275 -0.39 17.69 18.51
C TYR A 275 -1.61 18.57 18.84
N THR A 276 -2.80 18.00 19.05
CA THR A 276 -4.00 18.77 19.43
C THR A 276 -4.67 18.25 20.71
N PRO A 277 -5.43 19.09 21.45
CA PRO A 277 -6.20 18.66 22.61
C PRO A 277 -7.26 17.60 22.30
N TRP A 278 -7.85 17.65 21.11
CA TRP A 278 -8.80 16.62 20.67
C TRP A 278 -8.10 15.26 20.60
N GLY A 279 -6.92 15.19 19.98
CA GLY A 279 -6.12 13.97 19.91
C GLY A 279 -5.73 13.42 21.29
N LEU A 280 -5.36 14.29 22.23
CA LEU A 280 -5.09 13.90 23.62
C LEU A 280 -6.31 13.27 24.30
N ARG A 281 -7.50 13.85 24.14
CA ARG A 281 -8.76 13.33 24.70
C ARG A 281 -9.14 12.00 24.07
N THR A 282 -9.04 11.90 22.76
CA THR A 282 -9.35 10.65 22.04
C THR A 282 -8.44 9.52 22.51
N ARG A 283 -7.13 9.77 22.64
CA ARG A 283 -6.14 8.76 23.02
C ARG A 283 -6.10 8.39 24.51
N ALA A 284 -6.83 9.11 25.36
CA ALA A 284 -6.85 8.89 26.81
C ALA A 284 -7.94 7.89 27.25
N VAL A 285 -8.73 7.38 26.29
CA VAL A 285 -9.77 6.37 26.49
C VAL A 285 -9.15 4.99 26.69
#